data_AF-A0A7Y6ZC32-F1
#
_entry.id   AF-A0A7Y6ZC32-F1
#
_cell.length_a   1.000
_cell.length_b   1.000
_cell.length_c   1.000
_cell.angle_alpha   90.00
_cell.angle_beta   90.00
_cell.angle_gamma   90.00
#
_symmetry.space_group_name_H-M   'P 1'
#
loop_
_entity.id
_entity.type
_entity.pdbx_description
1 polymer ?
#
loop_
_entity_poly.entity_id
_entity_poly.type
_entity_poly.pdbx_seq_one_letter_code
_entity_poly.pdbx_strand_id
1 'polypeptide(L)'
;MPRYEYLTLPAPRKGEKSKGAKTPEARIAQAMQSLLNEKGREGWEYLRADLVPMEERAGITSKTVNYHTVLVFRRELGEASEMASTLEAVVEAAPARKSLAADRDTPPPSVPFPAKPEKGAGAEARKVAPDVAEEIAEDRES
;
A
#
# COMPACT_ATOMS: atom_id res chain seq x y z
N MET A 1 -22.10 2.53 -27.94
CA MET A 1 -22.63 2.68 -26.57
C MET A 1 -21.46 2.61 -25.60
N PRO A 2 -21.40 3.46 -24.57
CA PRO A 2 -20.33 3.40 -23.59
C PRO A 2 -20.33 2.03 -22.89
N ARG A 3 -19.15 1.48 -22.66
CA ARG A 3 -18.96 0.24 -21.89
C ARG A 3 -18.42 0.60 -20.53
N TYR A 4 -18.91 -0.11 -19.51
CA TYR A 4 -18.57 0.16 -18.12
C TYR A 4 -17.93 -1.07 -17.49
N GLU A 5 -16.87 -0.83 -16.74
CA GLU A 5 -16.37 -1.74 -15.73
C GLU A 5 -17.08 -1.43 -14.40
N TYR A 6 -17.40 -2.47 -13.63
CA TYR A 6 -18.05 -2.32 -12.32
C TYR A 6 -17.19 -2.92 -11.22
N LEU A 7 -17.13 -2.23 -10.09
CA LEU A 7 -16.44 -2.68 -8.89
C LEU A 7 -17.39 -2.62 -7.70
N THR A 8 -17.44 -3.71 -6.92
CA THR A 8 -18.26 -3.80 -5.71
C THR A 8 -17.36 -4.06 -4.52
N LEU A 9 -17.42 -3.20 -3.51
CA LEU A 9 -16.61 -3.29 -2.30
C LEU A 9 -17.49 -3.34 -1.06
N PRO A 10 -17.11 -4.07 0.01
CA PRO A 10 -17.85 -4.02 1.26
C PRO A 10 -17.77 -2.62 1.88
N ALA A 11 -18.89 -2.11 2.41
CA ALA A 11 -18.87 -0.87 3.16
C ALA A 11 -18.04 -1.03 4.45
N PRO A 12 -17.25 0.00 4.85
CA PRO A 12 -16.53 0.00 6.11
C PRO A 12 -17.46 -0.26 7.31
N ARG A 13 -17.24 -1.38 8.00
CA ARG A 13 -18.02 -1.77 9.19
C ARG A 13 -17.48 -1.16 10.48
N LYS A 14 -16.25 -0.65 10.44
CA LYS A 14 -15.55 -0.03 11.57
C LYS A 14 -15.02 1.31 11.12
N GLY A 15 -15.18 2.31 11.99
CA GLY A 15 -14.66 3.64 11.74
C GLY A 15 -13.15 3.72 11.94
N GLU A 16 -12.51 4.56 11.14
CA GLU A 16 -11.08 4.86 11.22
C GLU A 16 -10.83 5.92 12.29
N LYS A 17 -9.81 5.73 13.13
CA LYS A 17 -9.42 6.74 14.13
C LYS A 17 -8.57 7.80 13.45
N SER A 18 -9.06 9.03 13.38
CA SER A 18 -8.31 10.17 12.87
C SER A 18 -8.42 11.38 13.79
N LYS A 19 -7.52 12.35 13.60
CA LYS A 19 -7.54 13.62 14.33
C LYS A 19 -8.79 14.41 13.93
N GLY A 20 -9.78 14.44 14.81
CA GLY A 20 -11.07 15.11 14.58
C GLY A 20 -12.28 14.18 14.65
N ALA A 21 -12.11 12.87 14.40
CA ALA A 21 -13.19 11.88 14.45
C ALA A 21 -13.38 11.32 15.87
N LYS A 22 -13.98 12.12 16.76
CA LYS A 22 -14.17 11.76 18.16
C LYS A 22 -15.30 10.73 18.36
N THR A 23 -16.38 10.83 17.58
CA THR A 23 -17.56 9.95 17.69
C THR A 23 -17.45 8.73 16.76
N PRO A 24 -18.13 7.60 17.06
CA PRO A 24 -18.17 6.44 16.18
C PRO A 24 -18.68 6.77 14.76
N GLU A 25 -19.72 7.60 14.67
CA GLU A 25 -20.27 8.08 13.40
C GLU A 25 -19.24 8.86 12.59
N ALA A 26 -18.53 9.79 13.22
CA ALA A 26 -17.48 10.56 12.55
C ALA A 26 -16.36 9.64 12.03
N ARG A 27 -16.01 8.59 12.77
CA ARG A 27 -14.99 7.62 12.33
C ARG A 27 -15.46 6.79 11.13
N ILE A 28 -16.73 6.39 11.10
CA ILE A 28 -17.30 5.69 9.94
C ILE A 28 -17.37 6.63 8.74
N ALA A 29 -17.80 7.87 8.92
CA ALA A 29 -17.83 8.87 7.85
C ALA A 29 -16.44 9.12 7.26
N GLN A 30 -15.41 9.21 8.11
CA GLN A 30 -14.02 9.32 7.65
C GLN A 30 -13.55 8.08 6.88
N ALA A 31 -13.82 6.87 7.38
CA ALA A 31 -13.46 5.63 6.67
C ALA A 31 -14.15 5.56 5.28
N MET A 32 -15.43 5.93 5.21
CA MET A 32 -16.17 6.03 3.95
C MET A 32 -15.54 7.06 3.02
N GLN A 33 -15.25 8.27 3.52
CA GLN A 33 -14.62 9.33 2.75
C GLN A 33 -13.25 8.91 2.20
N SER A 34 -12.41 8.26 3.02
CA SER A 34 -11.11 7.73 2.60
C SER A 34 -11.27 6.76 1.43
N LEU A 35 -12.17 5.78 1.54
CA LEU A 35 -12.43 4.77 0.50
C LEU A 35 -12.97 5.40 -0.79
N LEU A 36 -13.95 6.31 -0.67
CA LEU A 36 -14.52 7.01 -1.83
C LEU A 36 -13.47 7.85 -2.56
N ASN A 37 -12.64 8.58 -1.82
CA ASN A 37 -11.56 9.37 -2.42
C ASN A 37 -10.49 8.49 -3.05
N GLU A 38 -10.13 7.37 -2.41
CA GLU A 38 -9.19 6.41 -2.96
C GLU A 38 -9.66 5.89 -4.32
N LYS A 39 -10.91 5.41 -4.38
CA LYS A 39 -11.48 4.90 -5.63
C LYS A 39 -11.72 5.99 -6.67
N GLY A 40 -12.09 7.20 -6.24
CA GLY A 40 -12.16 8.37 -7.11
C GLY A 40 -10.82 8.68 -7.78
N ARG A 41 -9.69 8.59 -7.06
CA ARG A 41 -8.34 8.78 -7.65
C ARG A 41 -7.95 7.70 -8.66
N GLU A 42 -8.46 6.48 -8.49
CA GLU A 42 -8.29 5.37 -9.43
C GLU A 42 -9.22 5.48 -10.67
N GLY A 43 -10.05 6.53 -10.73
CA GLY A 43 -10.98 6.78 -11.83
C GLY A 43 -12.33 6.08 -11.68
N TRP A 44 -12.65 5.55 -10.50
CA TRP A 44 -13.97 4.97 -10.24
C TRP A 44 -14.99 6.03 -9.82
N GLU A 45 -16.18 5.94 -10.39
CA GLU A 45 -17.35 6.75 -10.05
C GLU A 45 -18.24 5.97 -9.09
N TYR A 46 -18.56 6.57 -7.94
CA TYR A 46 -19.48 5.98 -6.98
C TYR A 46 -20.92 6.06 -7.50
N LEU A 47 -21.64 4.93 -7.49
CA LEU A 47 -23.04 4.86 -7.91
C LEU A 47 -24.00 4.83 -6.73
N ARG A 48 -23.83 3.84 -5.84
CA ARG A 48 -24.77 3.59 -4.74
C ARG A 48 -24.21 2.62 -3.71
N ALA A 49 -24.94 2.52 -2.60
CA ALA A 49 -24.78 1.45 -1.62
C ALA A 49 -25.96 0.48 -1.73
N ASP A 50 -25.67 -0.81 -1.84
CA ASP A 50 -26.66 -1.89 -1.90
C ASP A 50 -26.59 -2.76 -0.65
N LEU A 51 -27.73 -3.32 -0.23
CA LEU A 51 -27.80 -4.26 0.88
C LEU A 51 -27.96 -5.68 0.34
N VAL A 52 -26.99 -6.55 0.60
CA VAL A 52 -26.94 -7.92 0.06
C VAL A 52 -27.11 -8.92 1.20
N PRO A 53 -28.04 -9.89 1.07
CA PRO A 53 -28.17 -10.99 2.01
C PRO A 53 -27.03 -12.00 1.80
N MET A 54 -26.42 -12.45 2.89
CA MET A 54 -25.38 -13.48 2.92
C MET A 54 -25.84 -14.62 3.84
N GLU A 55 -25.97 -15.82 3.30
CA GLU A 55 -26.25 -17.01 4.11
C GLU A 55 -24.97 -17.48 4.82
N GLU A 56 -24.97 -17.44 6.13
CA GLU A 56 -23.91 -18.01 6.96
C GLU A 56 -24.44 -19.21 7.74
N ARG A 57 -23.59 -20.23 7.91
CA ARG A 57 -23.95 -21.40 8.72
C ARG A 57 -23.95 -21.00 10.19
N ALA A 58 -25.11 -21.07 10.82
CA ALA A 58 -25.25 -20.88 12.26
C ALA A 58 -25.28 -22.25 12.94
N GLY A 59 -24.13 -22.70 13.45
CA GLY A 59 -24.04 -23.96 14.18
C GLY A 59 -24.29 -25.22 13.31
N ILE A 60 -24.76 -26.29 13.96
CA ILE A 60 -24.80 -27.64 13.34
C ILE A 60 -25.97 -27.78 12.36
N THR A 61 -27.12 -27.17 12.65
CA THR A 61 -28.38 -27.39 11.89
C THR A 61 -29.06 -26.11 11.38
N SER A 62 -28.65 -24.90 11.79
CA SER A 62 -29.31 -23.66 11.32
C SER A 62 -28.46 -22.86 10.32
N LYS A 63 -29.17 -22.10 9.48
CA LYS A 63 -28.61 -21.07 8.60
C LYS A 63 -29.13 -19.72 9.09
N THR A 64 -28.27 -18.71 9.09
CA THR A 64 -28.65 -17.32 9.39
C THR A 64 -28.35 -16.47 8.17
N VAL A 65 -29.29 -15.59 7.81
CA VAL A 65 -29.09 -14.60 6.74
C VAL A 65 -28.60 -13.30 7.37
N ASN A 66 -27.36 -12.92 7.08
CA ASN A 66 -26.75 -11.66 7.50
C ASN A 66 -26.80 -10.67 6.34
N TYR A 67 -27.26 -9.45 6.60
CA TYR A 67 -27.28 -8.40 5.60
C TYR A 67 -25.99 -7.59 5.63
N HIS A 68 -25.42 -7.35 4.46
CA HIS A 68 -24.18 -6.61 4.31
C HIS A 68 -24.34 -5.50 3.29
N THR A 69 -23.92 -4.30 3.67
CA THR A 69 -23.87 -3.17 2.75
C THR A 69 -22.61 -3.27 1.88
N VAL A 70 -22.79 -3.13 0.58
CA VAL A 70 -21.72 -3.02 -0.41
C VAL A 70 -21.83 -1.69 -1.14
N LEU A 71 -20.70 -1.14 -1.55
CA LEU A 71 -20.57 0.08 -2.32
C LEU A 71 -20.28 -0.30 -3.78
N VAL A 72 -21.08 0.22 -4.70
CA VAL A 72 -20.99 -0.06 -6.13
C VAL A 72 -20.37 1.14 -6.84
N PHE A 73 -19.34 0.87 -7.61
CA PHE A 73 -18.64 1.84 -8.44
C PHE A 73 -18.69 1.42 -9.91
N ARG A 74 -18.51 2.39 -10.81
CA ARG A 74 -18.31 2.14 -12.23
C ARG A 74 -17.15 2.96 -12.78
N ARG A 75 -16.59 2.55 -13.91
CA ARG A 75 -15.64 3.34 -14.70
C ARG A 75 -15.88 3.07 -16.18
N GLU A 76 -15.75 4.08 -17.03
CA GLU A 76 -15.88 3.92 -18.48
C GLU A 76 -14.65 3.22 -19.07
N LEU A 77 -14.88 2.16 -19.84
CA LEU A 77 -13.86 1.48 -20.63
C LEU A 77 -13.73 2.23 -21.97
N GLY A 78 -12.76 3.14 -22.06
CA GLY A 78 -12.31 3.69 -23.34
C GLY A 78 -11.56 2.64 -24.18
N GLU A 79 -11.41 2.85 -25.49
CA GLU A 79 -10.71 1.91 -26.40
C GLU A 79 -9.28 1.58 -25.93
N ALA A 80 -8.58 2.52 -25.28
CA ALA A 80 -7.26 2.27 -24.69
C ALA A 80 -7.28 1.41 -23.42
N SER A 81 -8.40 1.40 -22.68
CA SER A 81 -8.56 0.62 -21.44
C SER A 81 -8.80 -0.86 -21.72
N GLU A 82 -9.36 -1.21 -22.88
CA GLU A 82 -9.52 -2.61 -23.29
C GLU A 82 -8.19 -3.33 -23.49
N MET A 83 -7.22 -2.63 -24.07
CA MET A 83 -5.87 -3.17 -24.28
C MET A 83 -5.15 -3.41 -22.95
N ALA A 84 -5.31 -2.51 -21.97
CA ALA A 84 -4.72 -2.65 -20.64
C ALA A 84 -5.37 -3.80 -19.83
N SER A 85 -6.70 -3.91 -19.85
CA SER A 85 -7.43 -4.99 -19.19
C SER A 85 -7.07 -6.38 -19.76
N THR A 86 -6.87 -6.46 -21.07
CA THR A 86 -6.41 -7.70 -21.74
C THR A 86 -5.00 -8.10 -21.28
N LEU A 87 -4.12 -7.12 -21.07
CA LEU A 87 -2.75 -7.37 -20.58
C LEU A 87 -2.73 -7.85 -19.12
N GLU A 88 -3.52 -7.26 -18.23
CA GLU A 88 -3.62 -7.70 -16.82
C GLU A 88 -4.18 -9.13 -16.71
N ALA A 89 -5.21 -9.47 -17.49
CA ALA A 89 -5.79 -10.82 -17.50
C ALA A 89 -4.80 -11.91 -17.96
N VAL A 90 -3.87 -11.59 -18.86
CA VAL A 90 -2.84 -12.54 -19.34
C VAL A 90 -1.76 -12.78 -18.28
N VAL A 91 -1.45 -11.78 -17.44
CA VAL A 91 -0.46 -11.93 -16.36
C VAL A 91 -1.01 -12.79 -15.23
N GLU A 92 -2.30 -12.69 -14.92
CA GLU A 92 -2.95 -13.52 -13.88
C GLU A 92 -3.19 -14.96 -14.33
N ALA A 93 -3.30 -15.22 -15.64
CA ALA A 93 -3.45 -16.56 -16.21
C ALA A 93 -2.12 -17.32 -16.41
N ALA A 94 -0.96 -16.71 -16.15
CA ALA A 94 0.33 -17.38 -16.31
C ALA A 94 0.59 -18.36 -15.14
N PRO A 95 0.77 -19.68 -15.39
CA PRO A 95 1.05 -20.62 -14.32
C PRO A 95 2.38 -20.28 -13.66
N ALA A 96 2.38 -20.19 -12.32
CA ALA A 96 3.56 -19.97 -11.52
C ALA A 96 4.64 -21.00 -11.87
N ARG A 97 5.71 -20.54 -12.54
CA ARG A 97 6.88 -21.38 -12.81
C ARG A 97 7.45 -21.77 -11.44
N LYS A 98 7.42 -23.06 -11.11
CA LYS A 98 8.14 -23.60 -9.95
C LYS A 98 9.61 -23.21 -10.10
N SER A 99 10.09 -22.33 -9.23
CA SER A 99 11.52 -22.06 -9.13
C SER A 99 12.21 -23.36 -8.73
N LEU A 100 13.25 -23.73 -9.46
CA LEU A 100 14.14 -24.81 -9.04
C LEU A 100 14.86 -24.31 -7.79
N ALA A 101 14.51 -24.89 -6.64
CA ALA A 101 15.24 -24.67 -5.40
C ALA A 101 16.70 -25.06 -5.65
N ALA A 102 17.61 -24.10 -5.49
CA ALA A 102 19.04 -24.35 -5.52
C ALA A 102 19.39 -25.33 -4.39
N ASP A 103 19.95 -26.47 -4.78
CA ASP A 103 20.45 -27.51 -3.90
C ASP A 103 21.49 -26.90 -2.94
N ARG A 104 21.17 -26.89 -1.65
CA ARG A 104 21.92 -26.18 -0.60
C ARG A 104 23.03 -27.03 0.03
N ASP A 105 23.46 -28.10 -0.64
CA ASP A 105 24.34 -29.12 -0.05
C ASP A 105 25.61 -29.43 -0.86
N THR A 106 26.10 -28.45 -1.65
CA THR A 106 27.46 -28.54 -2.20
C THR A 106 28.42 -27.71 -1.34
N PRO A 107 29.36 -28.34 -0.61
CA PRO A 107 30.35 -27.59 0.17
C PRO A 107 31.31 -26.84 -0.76
N PRO A 108 31.69 -25.59 -0.44
CA PRO A 108 32.63 -24.82 -1.26
C PRO A 108 34.05 -25.42 -1.17
N PRO A 109 34.84 -25.40 -2.25
CA PRO A 109 36.23 -25.85 -2.20
C PRO A 109 37.07 -24.91 -1.31
N SER A 110 37.80 -25.50 -0.35
CA SER A 110 38.68 -24.78 0.57
C SER A 110 39.94 -24.29 -0.16
N VAL A 111 40.18 -22.98 -0.14
CA VAL A 111 41.48 -22.38 -0.49
C VAL A 111 42.09 -21.75 0.77
N PRO A 112 43.36 -22.05 1.11
CA PRO A 112 44.01 -21.53 2.31
C PRO A 112 44.44 -20.07 2.15
N PHE A 113 44.16 -19.24 3.15
CA PHE A 113 44.49 -17.82 3.19
C PHE A 113 45.74 -17.59 4.07
N PRO A 114 46.79 -16.85 3.63
CA PRO A 114 47.89 -16.46 4.49
C PRO A 114 47.61 -15.19 5.31
N ALA A 115 48.30 -15.09 6.45
CA ALA A 115 47.97 -14.32 7.64
C ALA A 115 48.23 -12.79 7.60
N LYS A 116 47.60 -12.11 8.58
CA LYS A 116 47.68 -10.70 9.02
C LYS A 116 49.09 -10.10 9.16
N PRO A 117 49.18 -8.76 9.15
CA PRO A 117 49.53 -8.03 10.38
C PRO A 117 48.57 -6.84 10.60
N GLU A 118 47.89 -6.72 11.76
CA GLU A 118 48.28 -6.06 13.03
C GLU A 118 48.42 -4.53 12.98
N LYS A 119 47.81 -3.92 14.00
CA LYS A 119 47.44 -2.52 14.18
C LYS A 119 48.25 -1.97 15.35
N GLY A 120 48.84 -0.78 15.26
CA GLY A 120 49.34 -0.11 16.46
C GLY A 120 50.15 1.16 16.25
N ALA A 121 49.92 2.11 17.17
CA ALA A 121 50.65 3.35 17.49
C ALA A 121 50.47 4.52 16.51
N GLY A 122 50.10 5.73 16.92
CA GLY A 122 49.84 6.32 18.24
C GLY A 122 49.67 7.85 18.07
N ALA A 123 49.02 8.48 19.06
CA ALA A 123 49.28 9.82 19.66
C ALA A 123 49.80 10.99 18.76
N GLU A 124 49.39 12.27 18.84
CA GLU A 124 48.59 13.09 19.74
C GLU A 124 48.47 14.50 19.10
N ALA A 125 47.55 15.34 19.63
CA ALA A 125 47.62 16.81 19.68
C ALA A 125 47.42 17.67 18.40
N ARG A 126 46.30 18.41 18.33
CA ARG A 126 46.22 19.79 18.87
C ARG A 126 44.79 20.36 18.78
N LYS A 127 44.42 21.03 19.87
CA LYS A 127 43.20 21.84 20.05
C LYS A 127 43.21 23.05 19.11
N VAL A 128 42.02 23.54 18.72
CA VAL A 128 41.49 24.91 18.96
C VAL A 128 40.07 25.01 18.34
N ALA A 129 39.11 25.42 19.15
CA ALA A 129 37.87 26.13 18.78
C ALA A 129 37.96 27.52 19.49
N PRO A 130 37.08 28.54 19.31
CA PRO A 130 35.79 28.61 18.59
C PRO A 130 35.54 29.95 17.82
N ASP A 131 34.35 30.08 17.21
CA ASP A 131 33.52 31.30 16.99
C ASP A 131 34.01 32.48 16.10
N VAL A 132 33.11 33.00 15.22
CA VAL A 132 32.74 34.43 15.00
C VAL A 132 32.06 34.69 13.62
N ALA A 133 30.95 35.45 13.67
CA ALA A 133 30.24 36.27 12.64
C ALA A 133 29.41 35.52 11.56
N GLU A 134 28.10 35.69 11.37
CA GLU A 134 27.18 36.84 11.54
C GLU A 134 27.71 38.15 10.91
N GLU A 135 27.58 38.27 9.58
CA GLU A 135 27.34 39.53 8.83
C GLU A 135 27.42 39.25 7.31
N ILE A 136 26.27 39.08 6.66
CA ILE A 136 26.09 39.55 5.27
C ILE A 136 24.90 40.50 5.36
N ALA A 137 25.21 41.71 5.81
CA ALA A 137 24.32 42.84 5.85
C ALA A 137 24.02 43.34 4.43
N GLU A 138 22.85 43.97 4.30
CA GLU A 138 22.58 45.11 3.43
C GLU A 138 22.85 44.98 1.92
N ASP A 139 21.82 44.59 1.17
CA ASP A 139 21.55 45.18 -0.16
C ASP A 139 20.05 45.18 -0.48
N ARG A 140 19.24 45.73 0.43
CA ARG A 140 17.87 46.14 0.10
C ARG A 140 17.38 47.27 1.00
N GLU A 141 18.05 48.41 0.91
CA GLU A 141 17.43 49.70 1.25
C GLU A 141 17.50 50.61 0.03
N SER A 142 16.36 50.75 -0.64
CA SER A 142 15.88 51.91 -1.41
C SER A 142 14.40 51.74 -1.70
#